data_AF-A0A7K0BWX6-F1
#
_entry.id   AF-A0A7K0BWX6-F1
#
_cell.length_a   1.000
_cell.length_b   1.000
_cell.length_c   1.000
_cell.angle_alpha   90.00
_cell.angle_beta   90.00
_cell.angle_gamma   90.00
#
_symmetry.space_group_name_H-M   'P 1'
#
loop_
_entity.id
_entity.type
_entity.pdbx_description
1 polymer ?
#
loop_
_entity_poly.entity_id
_entity_poly.type
_entity_poly.pdbx_seq_one_letter_code
_entity_poly.pdbx_strand_id
1 'polypeptide(L)' 'MASIVDRIKRYARSPQGQRARARATAAARDPRNQAKARALLARVKGKSGRRH' A
#
# COMPACT_ATOMS: atom_id res chain seq x y z
N MET A 1 8.21 -12.10 -25.25
CA MET A 1 8.05 -12.32 -23.79
C MET A 1 7.83 -10.98 -23.12
N ALA A 2 6.62 -10.68 -22.66
CA ALA A 2 6.39 -9.44 -21.91
C ALA A 2 7.10 -9.56 -20.55
N SER A 3 8.20 -8.83 -20.40
CA SER A 3 8.97 -8.82 -19.16
C SER A 3 8.10 -8.32 -18.00
N ILE A 4 8.35 -8.82 -16.78
CA ILE A 4 7.66 -8.42 -15.54
C ILE A 4 7.58 -6.89 -15.41
N VAL A 5 8.61 -6.19 -15.90
CA VAL A 5 8.70 -4.72 -15.96
C VAL A 5 7.58 -4.10 -16.79
N ASP A 6 7.19 -4.70 -17.92
CA ASP A 6 6.12 -4.19 -18.78
C ASP A 6 4.74 -4.33 -18.12
N ARG A 7 4.56 -5.43 -17.37
CA ARG A 7 3.34 -5.66 -16.58
C ARG A 7 3.22 -4.66 -15.44
N ILE A 8 4.32 -4.35 -14.76
CA ILE A 8 4.37 -3.29 -13.73
C ILE A 8 4.11 -1.92 -14.35
N LYS A 9 4.70 -1.60 -15.51
CA LYS A 9 4.42 -0.34 -16.23
C LYS A 9 2.94 -0.23 -16.64
N ARG A 10 2.34 -1.29 -17.20
CA ARG A 10 0.90 -1.30 -17.50
C ARG A 10 0.05 -1.18 -16.25
N TYR A 11 0.42 -1.86 -15.17
CA TYR A 11 -0.30 -1.78 -13.92
C TYR A 11 -0.22 -0.38 -13.31
N ALA A 12 0.96 0.24 -13.30
CA ALA A 12 1.16 1.61 -12.84
C ALA A 12 0.39 2.64 -13.68
N ARG A 13 0.24 2.41 -14.99
CA ARG A 13 -0.57 3.25 -15.90
C ARG A 13 -2.06 2.93 -15.86
N SER A 14 -2.45 1.81 -15.24
CA SER A 14 -3.85 1.42 -15.13
C SER A 14 -4.57 2.29 -14.09
N PRO A 15 -5.90 2.46 -14.20
CA PRO A 15 -6.70 3.14 -13.18
C PRO A 15 -6.57 2.52 -11.78
N GLN A 16 -6.22 1.22 -11.68
CA GLN A 16 -5.95 0.56 -10.41
C GLN A 16 -4.63 1.03 -9.79
N GLY A 17 -3.56 1.16 -10.59
CA GLY A 17 -2.26 1.67 -10.12
C GLY A 17 -2.31 3.15 -9.75
N GLN A 18 -3.05 3.95 -10.52
CA GLN A 18 -3.31 5.36 -10.19
C GLN A 18 -4.10 5.51 -8.90
N ARG A 19 -5.12 4.66 -8.67
CA ARG A 19 -5.84 4.61 -7.39
C ARG A 19 -4.94 4.18 -6.23
N ALA A 20 -4.04 3.22 -6.44
CA ALA A 20 -3.08 2.80 -5.41
C ALA A 20 -2.14 3.94 -5.02
N ARG A 21 -1.62 4.69 -6.01
CA ARG A 21 -0.83 5.91 -5.78
C ARG A 21 -1.65 6.99 -5.07
N ALA A 22 -2.87 7.27 -5.53
CA ALA A 22 -3.74 8.27 -4.91
C ALA A 22 -4.08 7.90 -3.45
N ARG A 23 -4.31 6.61 -3.15
CA ARG A 23 -4.50 6.12 -1.79
C ARG A 23 -3.25 6.24 -0.95
N ALA A 24 -2.06 5.97 -1.51
CA ALA A 24 -0.80 6.17 -0.82
C ALA A 24 -0.56 7.65 -0.50
N THR A 25 -0.77 8.55 -1.47
CA THR A 25 -0.64 9.99 -1.28
C THR A 25 -1.70 10.55 -0.31
N ALA A 26 -2.94 10.08 -0.39
CA ALA A 26 -4.01 10.47 0.53
C ALA A 26 -3.74 9.95 1.95
N ALA A 27 -3.23 8.72 2.10
CA ALA A 27 -2.79 8.20 3.39
C ALA A 27 -1.59 8.98 3.96
N ALA A 28 -0.68 9.46 3.10
CA ALA A 28 0.43 10.30 3.51
C ALA A 28 -0.02 11.71 3.94
N ARG A 29 -1.00 12.29 3.25
CA ARG A 29 -1.51 13.64 3.51
C ARG A 29 -2.54 13.70 4.64
N ASP A 30 -3.22 12.61 4.95
CA ASP A 30 -4.33 12.62 5.91
C ASP A 30 -3.91 12.03 7.27
N PRO A 31 -3.77 12.86 8.32
CA PRO A 31 -3.40 12.41 9.67
C PRO A 31 -4.45 11.48 10.29
N ARG A 32 -5.73 11.57 9.87
CA ARG A 32 -6.80 10.67 10.38
C ARG A 32 -6.64 9.25 9.84
N ASN A 33 -6.14 9.12 8.62
CA ASN A 33 -5.80 7.81 8.05
C ASN A 33 -4.50 7.26 8.63
N GLN A 34 -3.56 8.10 9.06
CA GLN A 34 -2.36 7.62 9.75
C GLN A 34 -2.69 6.87 11.03
N ALA A 35 -3.67 7.30 11.83
CA ALA A 35 -4.06 6.57 13.04
C ALA A 35 -4.61 5.18 12.73
N LYS A 36 -5.49 5.07 11.72
CA LYS A 36 -6.00 3.77 11.22
C LYS A 36 -4.90 2.91 10.61
N ALA A 37 -4.02 3.49 9.81
CA ALA A 37 -2.88 2.78 9.21
C ALA A 37 -1.91 2.30 10.29
N ARG A 38 -1.58 3.12 11.29
CA ARG A 38 -0.76 2.74 12.45
C ARG A 38 -1.41 1.63 13.26
N ALA A 39 -2.72 1.68 13.50
CA ALA A 39 -3.44 0.62 14.22
C ALA A 39 -3.45 -0.71 13.44
N LEU A 40 -3.67 -0.66 12.13
CA LEU A 40 -3.59 -1.82 11.24
C LEU A 40 -2.16 -2.39 11.17
N LEU A 41 -1.17 -1.52 10.99
CA LEU A 41 0.25 -1.90 11.00
C LEU A 41 0.67 -2.46 12.36
N ALA A 42 0.21 -1.89 13.48
CA ALA A 42 0.47 -2.41 14.81
C ALA A 42 -0.16 -3.79 15.02
N ARG A 43 -1.36 -4.03 14.47
CA ARG A 43 -1.98 -5.36 14.48
C ARG A 43 -1.20 -6.37 13.64
N VAL A 44 -0.78 -6.00 12.43
CA VAL A 44 0.01 -6.88 11.55
C VAL A 44 1.40 -7.14 12.14
N LYS A 45 2.07 -6.11 12.66
CA LYS A 45 3.37 -6.19 13.33
C LYS A 45 3.29 -6.99 14.63
N GLY A 46 2.26 -6.77 15.44
CA GLY A 46 2.00 -7.52 16.67
C GLY A 46 1.65 -9.00 16.41
N LYS A 47 1.00 -9.30 15.29
CA LYS A 47 0.75 -10.69 14.85
C LYS A 47 2.02 -11.36 14.31
N SER A 48 2.93 -10.59 13.71
CA SER A 48 4.24 -11.09 13.23
C SER A 48 5.28 -11.26 14.34
N GLY A 49 5.12 -10.56 15.48
CA GLY A 49 6.00 -10.64 16.65
C GLY A 49 5.59 -11.67 17.71
N ARG A 50 4.40 -12.28 17.60
CA ARG A 50 3.90 -13.30 18.55
C ARG A 50 4.13 -14.73 18.07
N ARG A 51 5.31 -14.96 17.50
CA ARG A 51 5.91 -16.27 17.23
C ARG A 51 7.35 -16.22 17.78
N HIS A 52 7.47 -16.27 19.09
CA HIS A 52 8.66 -16.73 19.80
C HIS A 52 8.25 -17.10 21.22
#